data_AF-A0AAN7PA89-F1
#
_entry.id   AF-A0AAN7PA89-F1
#
_cell.length_a   1.000
_cell.length_b   1.000
_cell.length_c   1.000
_cell.angle_alpha   90.00
_cell.angle_beta   90.00
_cell.angle_gamma   90.00
#
_symmetry.space_group_name_H-M   'P 1'
#
loop_
_entity.id
_entity.type
_entity.pdbx_description
1 polymer ?
#
loop_
_entity_poly.entity_id
_entity_poly.type
_entity_poly.pdbx_seq_one_letter_code
_entity_poly.pdbx_strand_id
1 'polypeptide(L)'
;MTHQIVKNKIVSFCSQLRTKREAVNTKNCTFIDDRRHEHLLKEINIAKTAKKKSPRDYWLLKRYDSITIGQKYKLTFPVKAPNNNIMYHVVDSELFEVLHDTHQIVCPLCAKNALSVENRISSKKNLTEQAQKMLRTSVKKIPPVPLGTTVRIPIPEVDRGRGDARNILAVVLQKTDDELYELGTKQGVIKTLYSRHQFTACHHKLPKKEHVSNQETTLRTVANLQSTRTGQGFVKCTCKKHCDTKKCSCLKRKILCSSKCHNSSSCKNK
;
A
#
# COMPACT_ATOMS: atom_id res chain seq x y z
N MET A 1 11.02 2.35 -4.29
CA MET A 1 10.24 3.35 -5.06
C MET A 1 10.93 4.71 -5.12
N THR A 2 11.51 5.25 -4.03
CA THR A 2 12.37 6.47 -4.07
C THR A 2 13.56 6.34 -5.00
N HIS A 3 14.28 5.22 -4.91
CA HIS A 3 15.45 5.00 -5.76
C HIS A 3 15.11 4.98 -7.26
N GLN A 4 13.89 4.54 -7.63
CA GLN A 4 13.44 4.53 -9.03
C GLN A 4 13.01 5.93 -9.50
N ILE A 5 12.34 6.71 -8.64
CA ILE A 5 11.95 8.09 -8.95
C ILE A 5 13.19 8.98 -9.09
N VAL A 6 14.15 8.84 -8.19
CA VAL A 6 15.42 9.57 -8.25
C VAL A 6 16.24 9.14 -9.47
N LYS A 7 16.33 7.84 -9.77
CA LYS A 7 16.96 7.33 -11.01
C LYS A 7 16.30 7.90 -12.26
N ASN A 8 14.97 7.94 -12.31
CA ASN A 8 14.24 8.51 -13.45
C ASN A 8 14.51 10.02 -13.59
N LYS A 9 14.63 10.76 -12.48
CA LYS A 9 15.01 12.17 -12.49
C LYS A 9 16.45 12.39 -12.96
N ILE A 10 17.39 11.55 -12.54
CA ILE A 10 18.79 11.59 -13.01
C ILE A 10 18.84 11.37 -14.52
N VAL A 11 18.16 10.32 -15.01
CA VAL A 11 18.12 10.00 -16.44
C VAL A 11 17.52 11.15 -17.25
N SER A 12 16.40 11.72 -16.78
CA SER A 12 15.76 12.86 -17.43
C SER A 12 16.63 14.12 -17.40
N PHE A 13 17.34 14.39 -16.30
CA PHE A 13 18.26 15.52 -16.20
C PHE A 13 19.42 15.37 -17.18
N CYS A 14 20.09 14.21 -17.18
CA CYS A 14 21.22 13.94 -18.06
C CYS A 14 20.82 14.00 -19.54
N SER A 15 19.61 13.53 -19.90
CA SER A 15 19.14 13.62 -21.29
C SER A 15 18.92 15.08 -21.71
N GLN A 16 18.24 15.88 -20.89
CA GLN A 16 18.00 17.30 -21.18
C GLN A 16 19.30 18.10 -21.24
N LEU A 17 20.26 17.77 -20.38
CA LEU A 17 21.56 18.42 -20.34
C LEU A 17 22.37 18.13 -21.60
N ARG A 18 22.36 16.89 -22.10
CA ARG A 18 22.98 16.54 -23.39
C ARG A 18 22.37 17.31 -24.56
N THR A 19 21.03 17.30 -24.67
CA THR A 19 20.32 18.02 -25.74
C THR A 19 20.63 19.52 -25.72
N LYS A 20 20.69 20.14 -24.53
CA LYS A 20 21.05 21.56 -24.40
C LYS A 20 22.49 21.86 -24.79
N ARG A 21 23.43 20.95 -24.52
CA ARG A 21 24.84 21.10 -24.93
C ARG A 21 25.00 20.97 -26.45
N GLU A 22 24.28 20.04 -27.06
CA GLU A 22 24.27 19.84 -28.53
C GLU A 22 23.65 21.04 -29.26
N ALA A 23 22.60 21.65 -28.70
CA ALA A 23 21.96 22.83 -29.27
C ALA A 23 22.81 24.12 -29.15
N VAL A 24 23.66 24.22 -28.12
CA VAL A 24 24.51 25.38 -27.85
C VAL A 24 25.95 25.08 -28.32
N ASN A 25 26.13 24.87 -29.63
CA ASN A 25 27.46 24.74 -30.23
C ASN A 25 28.13 26.12 -30.39
N THR A 26 28.24 26.87 -29.29
CA THR A 26 28.99 28.13 -29.26
C THR A 26 30.43 27.85 -28.86
N LYS A 27 31.37 28.57 -29.48
CA LYS A 27 32.84 28.37 -29.37
C LYS A 27 33.41 28.42 -27.93
N ASN A 28 32.60 28.81 -26.93
CA ASN A 28 33.01 29.03 -25.54
C ASN A 28 32.46 27.99 -24.54
N CYS A 29 31.65 27.02 -24.96
CA CYS A 29 31.12 25.97 -24.08
C CYS A 29 32.04 24.75 -24.04
N THR A 30 33.10 24.78 -23.22
CA THR A 30 33.96 23.61 -23.02
C THR A 30 33.46 22.76 -21.84
N PHE A 31 32.95 21.56 -22.12
CA PHE A 31 32.63 20.55 -21.11
C PHE A 31 33.62 19.37 -21.16
N ILE A 32 33.77 18.66 -20.04
CA ILE A 32 34.66 17.52 -19.91
C ILE A 32 33.80 16.28 -19.64
N ASP A 33 33.72 15.40 -20.63
CA ASP A 33 33.05 14.10 -20.47
C ASP A 33 33.85 13.18 -19.53
N ASP A 34 33.18 12.19 -18.95
CA ASP A 34 33.75 11.20 -18.03
C ASP A 34 35.04 10.57 -18.56
N ARG A 35 35.05 10.15 -19.83
CA ARG A 35 36.25 9.57 -20.48
C ARG A 35 37.40 10.55 -20.57
N ARG A 36 37.11 11.81 -20.89
CA ARG A 36 38.12 12.87 -21.03
C ARG A 36 38.67 13.27 -19.65
N HIS A 37 37.81 13.30 -18.64
CA HIS A 37 38.19 13.55 -17.25
C HIS A 37 39.18 12.48 -16.75
N GLU A 38 38.87 11.20 -16.95
CA GLU A 38 39.78 10.09 -16.58
C GLU A 38 41.11 10.14 -17.34
N HIS A 39 41.07 10.44 -18.65
CA HIS A 39 42.28 10.55 -19.45
C HIS A 39 43.19 11.68 -18.96
N LEU A 40 42.61 12.86 -18.66
CA LEU A 40 43.36 14.00 -18.12
C LEU A 40 43.99 13.67 -16.76
N LEU A 41 43.26 12.99 -15.87
CA LEU A 41 43.82 12.56 -14.59
C LEU A 41 45.03 11.63 -14.76
N LYS A 42 44.95 10.68 -15.71
CA LYS A 42 46.07 9.79 -16.04
C LYS A 42 47.27 10.57 -16.59
N GLU A 43 47.04 11.45 -17.57
CA GLU A 43 48.09 12.30 -18.16
C GLU A 43 48.78 13.18 -17.11
N ILE A 44 48.01 13.79 -16.20
CA ILE A 44 48.56 14.64 -15.13
C ILE A 44 49.41 13.83 -14.16
N ASN A 45 48.95 12.65 -13.74
CA ASN A 45 49.70 11.80 -12.82
C ASN A 45 51.02 11.31 -13.44
N ILE A 46 51.02 11.02 -14.76
CA ILE A 46 52.23 10.70 -15.51
C ILE A 46 53.14 11.93 -15.62
N ALA A 47 52.61 13.10 -15.98
CA ALA A 47 53.37 14.35 -16.11
C ALA A 47 54.01 14.81 -14.79
N LYS A 48 53.35 14.53 -13.64
CA LYS A 48 53.90 14.78 -12.30
C LYS A 48 55.09 13.88 -11.96
N THR A 49 55.10 12.63 -12.45
CA THR A 49 56.12 11.62 -12.14
C THR A 49 57.24 11.53 -13.19
N ALA A 50 57.04 12.10 -14.38
CA ALA A 50 58.00 12.06 -15.48
C ALA A 50 59.29 12.87 -15.19
N LYS A 51 60.45 12.23 -15.42
CA LYS A 51 61.78 12.85 -15.29
C LYS A 51 62.11 13.82 -16.45
N LYS A 52 61.63 13.52 -17.66
CA LYS A 52 61.74 14.40 -18.85
C LYS A 52 60.32 14.78 -19.28
N LYS A 53 60.02 16.08 -19.30
CA LYS A 53 58.68 16.60 -19.58
C LYS A 53 58.59 17.11 -21.01
N SER A 54 57.54 16.71 -21.72
CA SER A 54 57.21 17.25 -23.04
C SER A 54 56.60 18.66 -22.92
N PRO A 55 56.59 19.47 -23.99
CA PRO A 55 55.89 20.76 -24.00
C PRO A 55 54.41 20.66 -23.58
N ARG A 56 53.75 19.53 -23.91
CA ARG A 56 52.37 19.24 -23.50
C ARG A 56 52.24 19.02 -22.00
N ASP A 57 53.21 18.37 -21.37
CA ASP A 57 53.22 18.12 -19.92
C ASP A 57 53.32 19.43 -19.14
N TYR A 58 54.16 20.37 -19.62
CA TYR A 58 54.24 21.70 -19.04
C TYR A 58 52.92 22.48 -19.18
N TRP A 59 52.26 22.38 -20.33
CA TRP A 59 50.95 23.01 -20.54
C TRP A 59 49.87 22.40 -19.62
N LEU A 60 49.85 21.08 -19.48
CA LEU A 60 48.92 20.34 -18.61
C LEU A 60 49.07 20.76 -17.15
N LEU A 61 50.30 20.74 -16.62
CA LEU A 61 50.59 21.11 -15.22
C LEU A 61 50.31 22.59 -14.91
N LYS A 62 50.35 23.46 -15.93
CA LYS A 62 49.99 24.88 -15.79
C LYS A 62 48.46 25.09 -15.69
N ARG A 63 47.67 24.19 -16.27
CA ARG A 63 46.21 24.35 -16.41
C ARG A 63 45.41 23.48 -15.44
N TYR A 64 45.92 22.30 -15.10
CA TYR A 64 45.23 21.33 -14.26
C TYR A 64 46.14 20.79 -13.17
N ASP A 65 45.51 20.39 -12.07
CA ASP A 65 46.12 19.70 -10.95
C ASP A 65 45.20 18.54 -10.51
N SER A 66 45.72 17.60 -9.75
CA SER A 66 44.97 16.47 -9.19
C SER A 66 45.06 16.47 -7.67
N ILE A 67 43.91 16.40 -7.01
CA ILE A 67 43.81 16.27 -5.55
C ILE A 67 43.04 14.99 -5.20
N THR A 68 43.42 14.38 -4.08
CA THR A 68 42.71 13.22 -3.53
C THR A 68 41.76 13.71 -2.44
N ILE A 69 40.45 13.57 -2.66
CA ILE A 69 39.44 13.85 -1.63
C ILE A 69 38.85 12.50 -1.19
N GLY A 70 39.28 12.03 -0.01
CA GLY A 70 38.94 10.69 0.47
C GLY A 70 39.61 9.60 -0.38
N GLN A 71 38.81 8.79 -1.10
CA GLN A 71 39.28 7.72 -2.00
C GLN A 71 39.16 8.08 -3.50
N LYS A 72 38.68 9.27 -3.84
CA LYS A 72 38.45 9.69 -5.23
C LYS A 72 39.44 10.76 -5.68
N TYR A 73 40.00 10.60 -6.87
CA TYR A 73 40.83 11.60 -7.53
C TYR A 73 39.93 12.64 -8.22
N LYS A 74 40.12 13.92 -7.86
CA LYS A 74 39.40 15.03 -8.50
C LYS A 74 40.36 15.90 -9.29
N LEU A 75 39.94 16.26 -10.51
CA LEU A 75 40.65 17.20 -11.35
C LEU A 75 40.38 18.62 -10.85
N THR A 76 41.43 19.38 -10.60
CA THR A 76 41.38 20.73 -9.99
C THR A 76 42.12 21.74 -10.83
N PHE A 77 41.84 23.03 -10.60
CA PHE A 77 42.71 24.09 -11.09
C PHE A 77 43.90 24.26 -10.13
N PRO A 78 45.13 24.48 -10.64
CA PRO A 78 46.30 24.68 -9.80
C PRO A 78 46.10 25.84 -8.83
N VAL A 79 46.21 25.56 -7.53
CA VAL A 79 45.98 26.55 -6.48
C VAL A 79 47.20 27.49 -6.40
N LYS A 80 47.00 28.76 -6.74
CA LYS A 80 48.09 29.77 -6.77
C LYS A 80 48.37 30.44 -5.42
N ALA A 81 47.45 30.35 -4.45
CA ALA A 81 47.54 31.02 -3.15
C ALA A 81 46.81 30.21 -2.04
N PRO A 82 47.28 30.27 -0.77
CA PRO A 82 46.80 29.39 0.32
C PRO A 82 45.35 29.62 0.78
N ASN A 83 44.73 30.76 0.45
CA ASN A 83 43.40 31.15 0.97
C ASN A 83 42.25 31.11 -0.07
N ASN A 84 42.43 30.43 -1.21
CA ASN A 84 41.39 30.39 -2.24
C ASN A 84 40.59 29.09 -2.24
N ASN A 85 39.28 29.22 -2.50
CA ASN A 85 38.38 28.11 -2.78
C ASN A 85 38.95 27.21 -3.89
N ILE A 86 39.02 25.90 -3.63
CA ILE A 86 39.50 24.91 -4.59
C ILE A 86 38.39 24.64 -5.60
N MET A 87 38.59 25.06 -6.84
CA MET A 87 37.70 24.73 -7.95
C MET A 87 38.09 23.37 -8.53
N TYR A 88 37.13 22.45 -8.58
CA TYR A 88 37.30 21.14 -9.18
C TYR A 88 36.29 20.89 -10.29
N HIS A 89 36.65 20.04 -11.23
CA HIS A 89 35.77 19.61 -12.31
C HIS A 89 34.81 18.54 -11.80
N VAL A 90 33.52 18.73 -12.06
CA VAL A 90 32.48 17.75 -11.80
C VAL A 90 32.18 17.00 -13.09
N VAL A 91 32.20 15.67 -12.99
CA VAL A 91 31.88 14.77 -14.09
C VAL A 91 30.37 14.73 -14.30
N ASP A 92 29.90 14.51 -15.53
CA ASP A 92 28.46 14.53 -15.83
C ASP A 92 27.66 13.50 -15.04
N SER A 93 28.24 12.33 -14.79
CA SER A 93 27.64 11.28 -13.96
C SER A 93 27.40 11.71 -12.51
N GLU A 94 28.27 12.56 -11.94
CA GLU A 94 28.16 13.05 -10.56
C GLU A 94 27.47 14.44 -10.48
N LEU A 95 27.29 15.13 -11.60
CA LEU A 95 26.81 16.51 -11.65
C LEU A 95 25.42 16.67 -11.03
N PHE A 96 24.51 15.75 -11.33
CA PHE A 96 23.16 15.81 -10.75
C PHE A 96 23.20 15.67 -9.23
N GLU A 97 23.98 14.71 -8.72
CA GLU A 97 24.07 14.45 -7.28
C GLU A 97 24.63 15.67 -6.54
N VAL A 98 25.74 16.23 -7.04
CA VAL A 98 26.35 17.44 -6.47
C VAL A 98 25.36 18.61 -6.47
N LEU A 99 24.66 18.85 -7.58
CA LEU A 99 23.65 19.91 -7.66
C LEU A 99 22.44 19.64 -6.76
N HIS A 100 22.01 18.38 -6.65
CA HIS A 100 20.87 18.00 -5.84
C HIS A 100 21.16 18.16 -4.35
N ASP A 101 22.33 17.70 -3.90
CA ASP A 101 22.78 17.79 -2.50
C ASP A 101 23.00 19.25 -2.09
N THR A 102 23.68 20.03 -2.93
CA THR A 102 23.86 21.48 -2.68
C THR A 102 22.52 22.20 -2.64
N HIS A 103 21.60 21.88 -3.55
CA HIS A 103 20.27 22.47 -3.54
C HIS A 103 19.46 22.09 -2.28
N GLN A 104 19.59 20.85 -1.79
CA GLN A 104 18.94 20.47 -0.52
C GLN A 104 19.50 21.26 0.67
N ILE A 105 20.80 21.55 0.69
CA ILE A 105 21.42 22.35 1.75
C ILE A 105 20.95 23.81 1.68
N VAL A 106 20.90 24.38 0.47
CA VAL A 106 20.59 25.80 0.25
C VAL A 106 19.10 26.10 0.32
N CYS A 107 18.22 25.15 -0.03
CA CYS A 107 16.77 25.35 -0.09
C CYS A 107 16.02 24.58 1.03
N PRO A 108 15.64 25.25 2.13
CA PRO A 108 14.93 24.61 3.24
C PRO A 108 13.58 24.01 2.87
N LEU A 109 12.88 24.60 1.89
CA LEU A 109 11.59 24.09 1.41
C LEU A 109 11.74 22.72 0.74
N CYS A 110 12.76 22.58 -0.11
CA CYS A 110 13.02 21.33 -0.80
C CYS A 110 13.56 20.26 0.13
N ALA A 111 14.38 20.62 1.13
CA ALA A 111 14.80 19.70 2.19
C ALA A 111 13.62 19.17 3.02
N LYS A 112 12.71 20.05 3.47
CA LYS A 112 11.50 19.65 4.20
C LYS A 112 10.60 18.73 3.37
N ASN A 113 10.46 19.01 2.08
CA ASN A 113 9.69 18.16 1.17
C ASN A 113 10.32 16.78 0.98
N ALA A 114 11.65 16.71 0.84
CA ALA A 114 12.37 15.43 0.76
C ALA A 114 12.14 14.58 2.03
N LEU A 115 12.33 15.18 3.21
CA LEU A 115 12.06 14.53 4.49
C LEU A 115 10.59 14.07 4.63
N SER A 116 9.64 14.90 4.17
CA SER A 116 8.22 14.53 4.17
C SER A 116 7.94 13.30 3.30
N VAL A 117 8.58 13.22 2.12
CA VAL A 117 8.45 12.05 1.23
C VAL A 117 9.05 10.80 1.88
N GLU A 118 10.21 10.90 2.52
CA GLU A 118 10.82 9.79 3.24
C GLU A 118 9.94 9.30 4.39
N ASN A 119 9.39 10.21 5.19
CA ASN A 119 8.46 9.90 6.27
C ASN A 119 7.19 9.19 5.77
N ARG A 120 6.66 9.58 4.61
CA ARG A 120 5.51 8.89 4.00
C ARG A 120 5.87 7.45 3.60
N ILE A 121 7.09 7.22 3.13
CA ILE A 121 7.55 5.90 2.72
C ILE A 121 7.81 4.99 3.91
N SER A 122 8.48 5.50 4.95
CA SER A 122 8.68 4.76 6.19
C SER A 122 7.35 4.42 6.84
N SER A 123 6.41 5.38 6.89
CA SER A 123 5.05 5.15 7.38
C SER A 123 4.32 4.06 6.59
N LYS A 124 4.40 4.08 5.24
CA LYS A 124 3.82 3.03 4.41
C LYS A 124 4.41 1.65 4.72
N LYS A 125 5.73 1.54 4.88
CA LYS A 125 6.39 0.28 5.27
C LYS A 125 5.89 -0.23 6.63
N ASN A 126 5.86 0.64 7.62
CA ASN A 126 5.38 0.31 8.97
C ASN A 126 3.92 -0.17 8.94
N LEU A 127 3.05 0.49 8.18
CA LEU A 127 1.66 0.06 8.00
C LEU A 127 1.57 -1.33 7.35
N THR A 128 2.39 -1.61 6.33
CA THR A 128 2.40 -2.94 5.69
C THR A 128 2.90 -4.04 6.63
N GLU A 129 3.92 -3.76 7.45
CA GLU A 129 4.42 -4.71 8.45
C GLU A 129 3.38 -4.98 9.54
N GLN A 130 2.68 -3.94 10.00
CA GLN A 130 1.60 -4.08 10.97
C GLN A 130 0.44 -4.89 10.38
N ALA A 131 0.04 -4.64 9.13
CA ALA A 131 -0.97 -5.43 8.44
C ALA A 131 -0.58 -6.91 8.36
N GLN A 132 0.69 -7.22 8.04
CA GLN A 132 1.18 -8.60 8.05
C GLN A 132 1.14 -9.25 9.44
N LYS A 133 1.50 -8.51 10.50
CA LYS A 133 1.40 -8.98 11.90
C LYS A 133 -0.06 -9.26 12.28
N MET A 134 -0.99 -8.40 11.88
CA MET A 134 -2.42 -8.59 12.09
C MET A 134 -2.93 -9.85 11.38
N LEU A 135 -2.53 -10.07 10.12
CA LEU A 135 -2.89 -11.29 9.37
C LEU A 135 -2.38 -12.56 10.06
N ARG A 136 -1.11 -12.60 10.47
CA ARG A 136 -0.54 -13.74 11.21
C ARG A 136 -1.29 -14.02 12.51
N THR A 137 -1.62 -12.96 13.25
CA THR A 137 -2.37 -13.07 14.52
C THR A 137 -3.79 -13.57 14.27
N SER A 138 -4.43 -13.09 13.21
CA SER A 138 -5.75 -13.52 12.77
C SER A 138 -5.76 -15.01 12.42
N VAL A 139 -4.84 -15.47 11.58
CA VAL A 139 -4.72 -16.90 11.19
C VAL A 139 -4.45 -17.79 12.41
N LYS A 140 -3.66 -17.33 13.37
CA LYS A 140 -3.42 -18.05 14.63
C LYS A 140 -4.66 -18.16 15.50
N LYS A 141 -5.44 -17.07 15.63
CA LYS A 141 -6.67 -17.04 16.44
C LYS A 141 -7.80 -17.84 15.80
N ILE A 142 -7.91 -17.77 14.48
CA ILE A 142 -9.00 -18.37 13.72
C ILE A 142 -8.39 -19.17 12.56
N PRO A 143 -8.02 -20.44 12.80
CA PRO A 143 -7.32 -21.25 11.83
C PRO A 143 -8.22 -21.58 10.63
N PRO A 144 -7.63 -21.75 9.43
CA PRO A 144 -8.37 -22.16 8.25
C PRO A 144 -9.03 -23.52 8.47
N VAL A 145 -10.17 -23.71 7.82
CA VAL A 145 -11.03 -24.86 8.04
C VAL A 145 -11.00 -25.76 6.82
N PRO A 146 -10.75 -27.08 6.96
CA PRO A 146 -10.66 -27.98 5.83
C PRO A 146 -12.02 -28.17 5.15
N LEU A 147 -12.00 -28.52 3.86
CA LEU A 147 -13.21 -28.75 3.08
C LEU A 147 -14.02 -29.91 3.68
N GLY A 148 -15.34 -29.77 3.74
CA GLY A 148 -16.23 -30.80 4.27
C GLY A 148 -16.51 -30.77 5.76
N THR A 149 -15.92 -29.85 6.50
CA THR A 149 -16.30 -29.66 7.90
C THR A 149 -17.65 -28.97 8.01
N THR A 150 -18.41 -29.32 9.03
CA THR A 150 -19.61 -28.59 9.41
C THR A 150 -19.23 -27.28 10.11
N VAL A 151 -19.89 -26.20 9.72
CA VAL A 151 -19.71 -24.85 10.25
C VAL A 151 -21.05 -24.27 10.69
N ARG A 152 -20.98 -23.32 11.62
CA ARG A 152 -22.10 -22.54 12.15
C ARG A 152 -22.04 -21.14 11.61
N ILE A 153 -23.12 -20.73 10.94
CA ILE A 153 -23.30 -19.38 10.44
C ILE A 153 -24.32 -18.66 11.34
N PRO A 154 -23.96 -17.54 11.99
CA PRO A 154 -24.89 -16.79 12.81
C PRO A 154 -25.97 -16.11 11.96
N ILE A 155 -27.23 -16.20 12.40
CA ILE A 155 -28.36 -15.54 11.74
C ILE A 155 -28.54 -14.14 12.36
N PRO A 156 -28.64 -13.08 11.56
CA PRO A 156 -29.01 -11.75 12.04
C PRO A 156 -30.33 -11.78 12.80
N GLU A 157 -30.46 -10.96 13.85
CA GLU A 157 -31.65 -10.96 14.70
C GLU A 157 -32.95 -10.61 13.93
N VAL A 158 -32.84 -9.82 12.86
CA VAL A 158 -33.98 -9.43 12.02
C VAL A 158 -34.61 -10.64 11.32
N ASP A 159 -33.76 -11.57 10.89
CA ASP A 159 -34.11 -12.77 10.12
C ASP A 159 -34.33 -14.00 11.02
N ARG A 160 -34.42 -13.80 12.35
CA ARG A 160 -34.54 -14.88 13.34
C ARG A 160 -35.71 -14.67 14.30
N GLY A 161 -36.72 -15.53 14.25
CA GLY A 161 -37.82 -15.63 15.21
C GLY A 161 -37.38 -15.90 16.65
N ARG A 162 -38.26 -15.59 17.62
CA ARG A 162 -37.98 -15.81 19.05
C ARG A 162 -37.69 -17.27 19.39
N GLY A 163 -38.34 -18.21 18.68
CA GLY A 163 -38.13 -19.65 18.83
C GLY A 163 -37.08 -20.24 17.88
N ASP A 164 -36.54 -19.45 16.95
CA ASP A 164 -35.64 -19.97 15.91
C ASP A 164 -34.19 -20.05 16.41
N ALA A 165 -33.46 -21.03 15.88
CA ALA A 165 -32.05 -21.25 16.19
C ALA A 165 -31.20 -20.01 15.86
N ARG A 166 -30.18 -19.74 16.68
CA ARG A 166 -29.27 -18.60 16.47
C ARG A 166 -28.31 -18.79 15.29
N ASN A 167 -28.04 -20.05 14.93
CA ASN A 167 -27.04 -20.40 13.93
C ASN A 167 -27.60 -21.46 12.98
N ILE A 168 -27.28 -21.34 11.70
CA ILE A 168 -27.51 -22.35 10.67
C ILE A 168 -26.29 -23.25 10.58
N LEU A 169 -26.51 -24.56 10.41
CA LEU A 169 -25.45 -25.53 10.12
C LEU A 169 -25.24 -25.65 8.61
N ALA A 170 -23.99 -25.46 8.18
CA ALA A 170 -23.57 -25.58 6.78
C ALA A 170 -22.29 -26.42 6.67
N VAL A 171 -21.94 -26.84 5.47
CA VAL A 171 -20.72 -27.60 5.15
C VAL A 171 -19.86 -26.76 4.22
N VAL A 172 -18.55 -26.74 4.45
CA VAL A 172 -17.60 -26.07 3.56
C VAL A 172 -17.46 -26.88 2.26
N LEU A 173 -17.78 -26.27 1.12
CA LEU A 173 -17.69 -26.89 -0.20
C LEU A 173 -16.32 -26.65 -0.82
N GLN A 174 -16.01 -25.38 -1.13
CA GLN A 174 -14.78 -24.95 -1.76
C GLN A 174 -14.26 -23.63 -1.17
N LYS A 175 -12.98 -23.36 -1.43
CA LYS A 175 -12.30 -22.09 -1.12
C LYS A 175 -11.92 -21.45 -2.46
N THR A 176 -12.35 -20.20 -2.68
CA THR A 176 -12.01 -19.40 -3.86
C THR A 176 -10.58 -18.84 -3.74
N ASP A 177 -10.01 -18.39 -4.86
CA ASP A 177 -8.66 -17.80 -4.92
C ASP A 177 -8.47 -16.61 -3.96
N ASP A 178 -9.53 -15.85 -3.70
CA ASP A 178 -9.56 -14.68 -2.80
C ASP A 178 -9.65 -15.04 -1.29
N GLU A 179 -9.38 -16.29 -0.92
CA GLU A 179 -9.51 -16.81 0.44
C GLU A 179 -10.91 -16.82 1.06
N LEU A 180 -11.93 -16.76 0.22
CA LEU A 180 -13.33 -16.85 0.64
C LEU A 180 -13.85 -18.29 0.54
N TYR A 181 -14.85 -18.61 1.36
CA TYR A 181 -15.41 -19.95 1.51
C TYR A 181 -16.83 -20.01 0.96
N GLU A 182 -17.09 -21.06 0.19
CA GLU A 182 -18.44 -21.44 -0.23
C GLU A 182 -19.05 -22.44 0.73
N LEU A 183 -20.28 -22.15 1.15
CA LEU A 183 -20.97 -22.90 2.19
C LEU A 183 -22.25 -23.52 1.61
N GLY A 184 -22.42 -24.82 1.84
CA GLY A 184 -23.57 -25.60 1.44
C GLY A 184 -24.45 -25.98 2.63
N THR A 185 -25.76 -25.87 2.49
CA THR A 185 -26.74 -26.35 3.47
C THR A 185 -27.61 -27.43 2.83
N LYS A 186 -28.42 -28.13 3.64
CA LYS A 186 -29.41 -29.08 3.09
C LYS A 186 -30.37 -28.44 2.06
N GLN A 187 -30.64 -27.15 2.22
CA GLN A 187 -31.58 -26.40 1.38
C GLN A 187 -30.95 -25.86 0.10
N GLY A 188 -29.62 -25.84 -0.01
CA GLY A 188 -28.94 -25.21 -1.12
C GLY A 188 -27.55 -24.69 -0.80
N VAL A 189 -26.82 -24.29 -1.83
CA VAL A 189 -25.56 -23.55 -1.74
C VAL A 189 -25.86 -22.08 -1.47
N ILE A 190 -25.16 -21.47 -0.51
CA ILE A 190 -25.38 -20.07 -0.17
C ILE A 190 -24.65 -19.19 -1.19
N LYS A 191 -25.39 -18.30 -1.88
CA LYS A 191 -24.84 -17.40 -2.92
C LYS A 191 -23.69 -16.50 -2.44
N THR A 192 -23.71 -16.12 -1.17
CA THR A 192 -22.70 -15.22 -0.60
C THR A 192 -21.47 -16.01 -0.19
N LEU A 193 -20.29 -15.56 -0.60
CA LEU A 193 -19.02 -16.09 -0.13
C LEU A 193 -18.71 -15.60 1.29
N TYR A 194 -18.08 -16.45 2.11
CA TYR A 194 -17.79 -16.14 3.52
C TYR A 194 -16.30 -16.02 3.79
N SER A 195 -15.93 -15.00 4.56
CA SER A 195 -14.61 -14.96 5.20
C SER A 195 -14.59 -15.90 6.41
N ARG A 196 -13.39 -16.35 6.79
CA ARG A 196 -13.22 -17.29 7.91
C ARG A 196 -13.81 -16.80 9.25
N HIS A 197 -13.87 -15.49 9.47
CA HIS A 197 -14.34 -14.89 10.74
C HIS A 197 -15.87 -14.91 10.88
N GLN A 198 -16.60 -15.06 9.78
CA GLN A 198 -18.06 -14.96 9.77
C GLN A 198 -18.75 -16.24 10.23
N PHE A 199 -18.02 -17.35 10.37
CA PHE A 199 -18.57 -18.64 10.80
C PHE A 199 -17.66 -19.34 11.81
N THR A 200 -18.21 -20.27 12.56
CA THR A 200 -17.48 -21.06 13.56
C THR A 200 -17.48 -22.53 13.17
N ALA A 201 -16.32 -23.20 13.24
CA ALA A 201 -16.24 -24.63 12.99
C ALA A 201 -17.00 -25.41 14.06
N CYS A 202 -17.75 -26.44 13.65
CA CYS A 202 -18.44 -27.35 14.57
C CYS A 202 -17.64 -28.62 14.77
N HIS A 203 -17.57 -29.10 16.01
CA HIS A 203 -16.94 -30.37 16.34
C HIS A 203 -17.82 -31.58 15.94
N HIS A 204 -19.14 -31.42 15.92
CA HIS A 204 -20.08 -32.46 15.48
C HIS A 204 -20.41 -32.33 13.99
N LYS A 205 -20.26 -33.44 13.24
CA LYS A 205 -20.52 -33.52 11.79
C LYS A 205 -22.01 -33.73 11.52
N LEU A 206 -22.76 -32.64 11.31
CA LEU A 206 -24.22 -32.67 11.16
C LEU A 206 -24.64 -31.55 10.18
N PRO A 207 -24.35 -31.59 8.86
CA PRO A 207 -24.72 -32.64 7.88
C PRO A 207 -23.55 -33.14 6.98
N LYS A 208 -23.76 -34.24 6.21
CA LYS A 208 -22.77 -34.78 5.24
C LYS A 208 -22.80 -34.01 3.90
N LYS A 209 -21.66 -33.94 3.19
CA LYS A 209 -21.51 -33.26 1.87
C LYS A 209 -22.57 -33.67 0.83
N GLU A 210 -22.98 -34.93 0.86
CA GLU A 210 -23.90 -35.53 -0.13
C GLU A 210 -25.35 -35.02 -0.03
N HIS A 211 -25.75 -34.45 1.10
CA HIS A 211 -27.13 -33.97 1.32
C HIS A 211 -27.31 -32.49 0.96
N VAL A 212 -26.34 -31.87 0.29
CA VAL A 212 -26.39 -30.46 -0.11
C VAL A 212 -27.10 -30.37 -1.47
N SER A 213 -28.23 -29.67 -1.53
CA SER A 213 -28.88 -29.34 -2.79
C SER A 213 -28.00 -28.37 -3.60
N ASN A 214 -27.90 -28.58 -4.92
CA ASN A 214 -27.12 -27.71 -5.81
C ASN A 214 -27.82 -26.38 -6.14
N GLN A 215 -29.02 -26.15 -5.63
CA GLN A 215 -29.74 -24.90 -5.86
C GLN A 215 -29.11 -23.74 -5.07
N GLU A 216 -28.93 -22.60 -5.72
CA GLU A 216 -28.44 -21.40 -5.07
C GLU A 216 -29.52 -20.77 -4.18
N THR A 217 -29.19 -20.50 -2.92
CA THR A 217 -30.10 -19.91 -1.93
C THR A 217 -29.45 -18.76 -1.17
N THR A 218 -30.26 -17.89 -0.57
CA THR A 218 -29.77 -16.83 0.32
C THR A 218 -29.87 -17.28 1.78
N LEU A 219 -29.02 -16.74 2.66
CA LEU A 219 -29.11 -17.03 4.10
C LEU A 219 -30.52 -16.82 4.67
N ARG A 220 -31.19 -15.73 4.25
CA ARG A 220 -32.54 -15.42 4.70
C ARG A 220 -33.55 -16.49 4.29
N THR A 221 -33.45 -16.97 3.04
CA THR A 221 -34.31 -18.05 2.55
C THR A 221 -34.09 -19.33 3.37
N VAL A 222 -32.83 -19.67 3.63
CA VAL A 222 -32.49 -20.84 4.46
C VAL A 222 -32.98 -20.68 5.90
N ALA A 223 -32.81 -19.50 6.49
CA ALA A 223 -33.30 -19.18 7.83
C ALA A 223 -34.82 -19.35 7.91
N ASN A 224 -35.56 -18.78 6.95
CA ASN A 224 -37.02 -18.89 6.89
C ASN A 224 -37.49 -20.34 6.74
N LEU A 225 -36.82 -21.16 5.91
CA LEU A 225 -37.15 -22.57 5.72
C LEU A 225 -36.87 -23.44 6.96
N GLN A 226 -35.88 -23.06 7.78
CA GLN A 226 -35.56 -23.75 9.04
C GLN A 226 -36.35 -23.21 10.24
N SER A 227 -37.10 -22.12 10.07
CA SER A 227 -37.88 -21.51 11.12
C SER A 227 -39.18 -22.26 11.35
N THR A 228 -39.65 -22.34 12.59
CA THR A 228 -40.89 -23.08 12.90
C THR A 228 -42.17 -22.32 12.51
N ARG A 229 -42.07 -21.01 12.24
CA ARG A 229 -43.22 -20.15 11.96
C ARG A 229 -42.97 -19.20 10.78
N THR A 230 -42.66 -17.93 11.04
CA THR A 230 -42.58 -16.88 10.02
C THR A 230 -41.17 -16.38 9.71
N GLY A 231 -40.15 -16.88 10.40
CA GLY A 231 -38.72 -16.54 10.25
C GLY A 231 -38.32 -15.11 10.62
N GLN A 232 -39.16 -14.10 10.35
CA GLN A 232 -38.91 -12.72 10.80
C GLN A 232 -39.21 -12.56 12.30
N GLY A 233 -38.18 -12.21 13.08
CA GLY A 233 -38.29 -12.21 14.54
C GLY A 233 -38.73 -10.93 15.22
N PHE A 234 -38.73 -9.81 14.51
CA PHE A 234 -39.38 -8.61 15.01
C PHE A 234 -39.74 -7.67 13.87
N VAL A 235 -40.90 -7.04 14.00
CA VAL A 235 -41.32 -5.94 13.12
C VAL A 235 -40.85 -4.65 13.78
N LYS A 236 -39.95 -3.93 13.10
CA LYS A 236 -39.51 -2.60 13.52
C LYS A 236 -40.18 -1.53 12.66
N CYS A 237 -40.70 -0.48 13.29
CA CYS A 237 -41.10 0.73 12.58
C CYS A 237 -39.95 1.74 12.51
N THR A 238 -39.94 2.52 11.43
CA THR A 238 -39.00 3.62 11.19
C THR A 238 -39.58 4.98 11.57
N CYS A 239 -40.70 4.99 12.29
CA CYS A 239 -41.36 6.21 12.75
C CYS A 239 -40.43 6.98 13.69
N LYS A 240 -40.35 8.31 13.55
CA LYS A 240 -39.55 9.19 14.42
C LYS A 240 -40.35 9.83 15.55
N LYS A 241 -41.66 9.98 15.38
CA LYS A 241 -42.59 10.64 16.33
C LYS A 241 -43.60 9.62 16.88
N HIS A 242 -44.90 9.90 16.74
CA HIS A 242 -45.98 9.03 17.19
C HIS A 242 -46.38 7.98 16.14
N CYS A 243 -46.80 6.80 16.61
CA CYS A 243 -47.19 5.65 15.78
C CYS A 243 -48.71 5.50 15.69
N ASP A 244 -49.39 6.54 15.22
CA ASP A 244 -50.85 6.64 15.32
C ASP A 244 -51.57 6.18 14.04
N THR A 245 -50.88 6.23 12.91
CA THR A 245 -51.46 5.92 11.59
C THR A 245 -50.92 4.61 11.05
N LYS A 246 -51.65 3.98 10.11
CA LYS A 246 -51.22 2.77 9.38
C LYS A 246 -49.93 2.96 8.54
N LYS A 247 -49.30 4.15 8.59
CA LYS A 247 -47.92 4.39 8.13
C LYS A 247 -46.90 3.67 9.02
N CYS A 248 -47.22 3.44 10.28
CA CYS A 248 -46.40 2.61 11.17
C CYS A 248 -46.55 1.12 10.76
N SER A 249 -45.42 0.45 10.49
CA SER A 249 -45.39 -0.97 10.12
C SER A 249 -45.90 -1.88 11.24
N CYS A 250 -45.67 -1.52 12.51
CA CYS A 250 -46.16 -2.25 13.67
C CYS A 250 -47.69 -2.16 13.77
N LEU A 251 -48.24 -0.93 13.73
CA LEU A 251 -49.70 -0.71 13.78
C LEU A 251 -50.41 -1.35 12.56
N LYS A 252 -49.81 -1.27 11.36
CA LYS A 252 -50.34 -1.92 10.15
C LYS A 252 -50.47 -3.44 10.30
N ARG A 253 -49.53 -4.08 11.01
CA ARG A 253 -49.54 -5.51 11.31
C ARG A 253 -50.31 -5.85 12.60
N LYS A 254 -50.97 -4.88 13.23
CA LYS A 254 -51.70 -5.01 14.51
C LYS A 254 -50.79 -5.47 15.67
N ILE A 255 -49.54 -4.99 15.71
CA ILE A 255 -48.54 -5.30 16.75
C ILE A 255 -48.14 -4.00 17.45
N LEU A 256 -47.97 -4.07 18.78
CA LEU A 256 -47.46 -2.96 19.60
C LEU A 256 -45.96 -2.70 19.35
N CYS A 257 -45.54 -1.44 19.42
CA CYS A 257 -44.16 -1.05 19.21
C CYS A 257 -43.31 -1.41 20.44
N SER A 258 -42.35 -2.31 20.25
CA SER A 258 -41.38 -2.65 21.31
C SER A 258 -40.34 -1.55 21.53
N SER A 259 -39.59 -1.65 22.63
CA SER A 259 -38.42 -0.80 22.94
C SER A 259 -37.35 -0.79 21.84
N LYS A 260 -37.34 -1.77 20.92
CA LYS A 260 -36.43 -1.78 19.75
C LYS A 260 -36.84 -0.83 18.63
N CYS A 261 -38.09 -0.35 18.65
CA CYS A 261 -38.61 0.62 17.68
C CYS A 261 -38.29 2.05 18.12
N HIS A 262 -38.55 2.35 19.40
CA HIS A 262 -38.32 3.65 20.01
C HIS A 262 -37.65 3.47 21.36
N ASN A 263 -36.54 4.18 21.58
CA ASN A 263 -35.88 4.22 22.88
C ASN A 263 -36.62 5.13 23.88
N SER A 264 -37.44 6.09 23.40
CA SER A 264 -38.19 7.05 24.22
C SER A 264 -39.69 6.74 24.32
N SER A 265 -40.34 7.26 25.37
CA SER A 265 -41.75 7.02 25.73
C SER A 265 -42.78 7.73 24.84
N SER A 266 -42.37 8.53 23.85
CA SER A 266 -43.30 9.31 23.03
C SER A 266 -44.11 8.49 22.03
N CYS A 267 -43.99 7.17 21.99
CA CYS A 267 -44.81 6.34 21.09
C CYS A 267 -46.18 6.05 21.71
N LYS A 268 -47.27 6.32 20.97
CA LYS A 268 -48.65 6.01 21.44
C LYS A 268 -49.10 4.57 21.14
N ASN A 269 -48.41 3.85 20.27
CA ASN A 269 -48.70 2.44 19.96
C ASN A 269 -47.65 1.57 20.64
N LYS A 270 -47.54 1.64 21.96
CA LYS A 270 -46.55 0.90 22.77
C LYS A 270 -47.19 -0.29 23.46
#